data_AF-A0A556N110-F1
#
_entry.id   AF-A0A556N110-F1
#
_cell.length_a   1.000
_cell.length_b   1.000
_cell.length_c   1.000
_cell.angle_alpha   90.00
_cell.angle_beta   90.00
_cell.angle_gamma   90.00
#
_symmetry.space_group_name_H-M   'P 1'
#
loop_
_entity.id
_entity.type
_entity.pdbx_description
1 polymer ?
#
loop_
_entity_poly.entity_id
_entity_poly.type
_entity_poly.pdbx_seq_one_letter_code
_entity_poly.pdbx_strand_id
1 'polypeptide(L)'
;MKRFLALLIPIVLLLIAIPFLLDRGMIVPAKVVGVILILLTTISLRIWLRRALKEKLSLDAVKFNVNHRYYLNEVSPIYRKMSKAEKKGLEKRMGKLLSDLQFDDTTREELNVEEMLAYALFQILTVYHDSYRSLKGMMIVFDQTNNTGELKISEGKYVLLNPVLLESILKEHQTLESFNRSNTPIIGQLREVYLKS
;
A
#
# COMPACT_ATOMS: atom_id res chain seq x y z
N MET A 1 7.99 2.00 19.68
CA MET A 1 7.52 1.20 20.85
C MET A 1 7.28 2.01 22.13
N LYS A 2 8.19 2.90 22.58
CA LYS A 2 8.06 3.64 23.88
C LYS A 2 6.69 4.32 24.13
N ARG A 3 6.11 4.97 23.11
CA ARG A 3 4.79 5.64 23.20
C ARG A 3 3.59 4.67 23.31
N PHE A 4 3.74 3.42 22.88
CA PHE A 4 2.68 2.40 23.00
C PHE A 4 2.71 1.75 24.39
N LEU A 5 3.91 1.49 24.92
CA LEU A 5 4.11 1.06 26.31
C LEU A 5 3.51 2.07 27.31
N ALA A 6 3.68 3.37 27.08
CA ALA A 6 3.08 4.41 27.93
C ALA A 6 1.53 4.39 27.94
N LEU A 7 0.87 3.86 26.90
CA LEU A 7 -0.58 3.69 26.84
C LEU A 7 -1.06 2.37 27.47
N LEU A 8 -0.20 1.36 27.51
CA LEU A 8 -0.49 0.06 28.13
C LEU A 8 -0.50 0.13 29.67
N ILE A 9 0.41 0.90 30.26
CA ILE A 9 0.51 1.07 31.71
C ILE A 9 -0.83 1.51 32.35
N PRO A 10 -1.51 2.59 31.89
CA PRO A 10 -2.79 2.99 32.46
C PRO A 10 -3.90 1.96 32.21
N ILE A 11 -3.89 1.25 31.08
CA ILE A 11 -4.87 0.17 30.80
C ILE A 11 -4.72 -0.96 31.82
N VAL A 12 -3.49 -1.40 32.10
CA VAL A 12 -3.22 -2.46 33.08
C VAL A 12 -3.62 -2.02 34.49
N LEU A 13 -3.31 -0.78 34.87
CA LEU A 13 -3.73 -0.22 36.17
C LEU A 13 -5.26 -0.16 36.31
N LEU A 14 -5.97 0.28 35.26
CA LEU A 14 -7.43 0.28 35.23
C LEU A 14 -8.01 -1.13 35.33
N LEU A 15 -7.38 -2.13 34.69
CA LEU A 15 -7.79 -3.53 34.76
C LEU A 15 -7.72 -4.09 36.18
N ILE A 16 -6.68 -3.71 36.94
CA ILE A 16 -6.48 -4.11 38.34
C ILE A 16 -7.42 -3.32 39.28
N ALA A 17 -7.70 -2.06 38.95
CA ALA A 17 -8.57 -1.21 39.76
C ALA A 17 -10.03 -1.70 39.77
N ILE A 18 -10.54 -2.28 38.68
CA ILE A 18 -11.91 -2.79 38.59
C ILE A 18 -12.24 -3.84 39.68
N PRO A 19 -11.50 -4.97 39.79
CA PRO A 19 -11.76 -5.96 40.84
C PRO A 19 -11.57 -5.39 42.24
N PHE A 20 -10.60 -4.50 42.45
CA PHE A 20 -10.40 -3.83 43.74
C PHE A 20 -11.58 -2.92 44.13
N LEU A 21 -12.17 -2.20 43.18
CA LEU A 21 -13.37 -1.37 43.41
C LEU A 21 -14.62 -2.22 43.68
N LEU A 22 -14.73 -3.36 43.01
CA LEU A 22 -15.84 -4.30 43.23
C LEU A 22 -15.75 -4.97 44.60
N ASP A 23 -14.55 -5.35 45.05
CA ASP A 23 -14.31 -5.92 46.39
C ASP A 23 -14.67 -4.94 47.52
N ARG A 24 -14.48 -3.64 47.28
CA ARG A 24 -14.90 -2.54 48.19
C ARG A 24 -16.39 -2.21 48.11
N GLY A 25 -17.19 -2.96 47.33
CA GLY A 25 -18.63 -2.74 47.15
C GLY A 25 -18.99 -1.53 46.27
N MET A 26 -18.01 -0.89 45.62
CA MET A 26 -18.21 0.34 44.86
C MET A 26 -18.58 0.05 43.39
N ILE A 27 -19.83 -0.34 43.15
CA ILE A 27 -20.32 -0.81 41.84
C ILE A 27 -20.35 0.30 40.78
N VAL A 28 -20.86 1.49 41.13
CA VAL A 28 -21.00 2.62 40.19
C VAL A 28 -19.65 3.09 39.65
N PRO A 29 -18.63 3.40 40.47
CA PRO A 29 -17.32 3.80 39.94
C PRO A 29 -16.62 2.68 39.18
N ALA A 30 -16.79 1.40 39.56
CA ALA A 30 -16.25 0.27 38.79
C ALA A 30 -16.79 0.23 37.35
N LYS A 31 -18.09 0.53 37.15
CA LYS A 31 -18.70 0.64 35.82
C LYS A 31 -18.10 1.78 35.01
N VAL A 32 -17.93 2.97 35.61
CA VAL A 32 -17.34 4.14 34.95
C VAL A 32 -15.90 3.84 34.51
N VAL A 33 -15.10 3.24 35.40
CA VAL A 33 -13.73 2.80 35.12
C VAL A 33 -13.70 1.78 33.97
N GLY A 34 -14.64 0.83 33.95
CA GLY A 34 -14.77 -0.14 32.86
C GLY A 34 -15.06 0.50 31.50
N VAL A 35 -15.93 1.52 31.44
CA VAL A 35 -16.20 2.26 30.19
C VAL A 35 -14.96 3.01 29.70
N ILE A 36 -14.25 3.67 30.62
CA ILE A 36 -13.00 4.40 30.31
C ILE A 36 -11.94 3.43 29.77
N LEU A 37 -11.83 2.24 30.37
CA LEU A 37 -10.93 1.18 29.92
C LEU A 37 -11.20 0.78 28.46
N ILE A 38 -12.47 0.55 28.10
CA ILE A 38 -12.86 0.17 26.73
C ILE A 38 -12.46 1.26 25.72
N LEU A 39 -12.72 2.53 26.05
CA LEU A 39 -12.37 3.67 25.19
C LEU A 39 -10.86 3.77 24.98
N LEU A 40 -10.07 3.72 26.06
CA LEU A 40 -8.61 3.77 26.00
C LEU A 40 -8.01 2.61 25.21
N THR A 41 -8.56 1.41 25.39
CA THR A 41 -8.12 0.21 24.69
C THR A 41 -8.38 0.32 23.20
N THR A 42 -9.57 0.80 22.81
CA THR A 42 -9.95 0.99 21.40
C THR A 42 -9.03 2.00 20.71
N ILE A 43 -8.75 3.13 21.36
CA ILE A 43 -7.84 4.16 20.82
C ILE A 43 -6.42 3.61 20.68
N SER A 44 -5.93 2.93 21.72
CA SER A 44 -4.58 2.35 21.75
C SER A 44 -4.39 1.31 20.65
N LEU A 45 -5.39 0.44 20.47
CA LEU A 45 -5.39 -0.58 19.41
C LEU A 45 -5.36 0.08 18.02
N ARG A 46 -6.15 1.13 17.80
CA ARG A 46 -6.18 1.87 16.53
C ARG A 46 -4.83 2.53 16.21
N ILE A 47 -4.17 3.11 17.22
CA ILE A 47 -2.83 3.70 17.08
C ILE A 47 -1.79 2.61 16.78
N TRP A 48 -1.87 1.47 17.48
CA TRP A 48 -0.97 0.34 17.28
C TRP A 48 -1.11 -0.25 15.89
N LEU A 49 -2.33 -0.54 15.43
CA LEU A 49 -2.62 -1.02 14.07
C LEU A 49 -2.04 -0.09 13.01
N ARG A 50 -2.27 1.23 13.13
CA ARG A 50 -1.70 2.21 12.18
C ARG A 50 -0.17 2.20 12.18
N ARG A 51 0.48 1.97 13.33
CA ARG A 51 1.95 1.91 13.43
C ARG A 51 2.49 0.59 12.90
N ALA A 52 1.90 -0.52 13.28
CA ALA A 52 2.26 -1.86 12.81
C ALA A 52 2.14 -1.95 11.29
N LEU A 53 1.06 -1.42 10.70
CA LEU A 53 0.92 -1.31 9.25
C LEU A 53 2.03 -0.46 8.63
N LYS A 54 2.33 0.71 9.20
CA LYS A 54 3.43 1.57 8.73
C LYS A 54 4.80 0.90 8.86
N GLU A 55 5.03 0.09 9.88
CA GLU A 55 6.32 -0.57 10.14
C GLU A 55 6.50 -1.78 9.23
N LYS A 56 5.45 -2.59 9.04
CA LYS A 56 5.40 -3.68 8.04
C LYS A 56 5.64 -3.17 6.62
N LEU A 57 5.04 -2.03 6.26
CA LEU A 57 5.30 -1.33 5.00
C LEU A 57 6.74 -0.80 4.87
N SER A 58 7.51 -0.73 5.96
CA SER A 58 8.84 -0.13 5.95
C SER A 58 9.98 -1.15 5.96
N LEU A 59 9.76 -2.33 6.54
CA LEU A 59 10.80 -3.34 6.76
C LEU A 59 11.10 -4.13 5.48
N ASP A 60 10.09 -4.43 4.69
CA ASP A 60 10.23 -5.23 3.46
C ASP A 60 10.27 -4.37 2.19
N ALA A 61 10.15 -3.04 2.28
CA ALA A 61 10.02 -2.21 1.08
C ALA A 61 11.37 -1.96 0.41
N VAL A 62 11.40 -2.13 -0.91
CA VAL A 62 12.55 -1.74 -1.75
C VAL A 62 12.79 -0.22 -1.60
N LYS A 63 14.05 0.16 -1.32
CA LYS A 63 14.43 1.57 -1.18
C LYS A 63 14.76 2.18 -2.54
N PHE A 64 14.19 3.34 -2.81
CA PHE A 64 14.40 4.07 -4.06
C PHE A 64 15.68 4.91 -4.00
N ASN A 65 16.56 4.71 -4.98
CA ASN A 65 17.78 5.51 -5.16
C ASN A 65 17.47 6.80 -5.96
N VAL A 66 18.51 7.59 -6.25
CA VAL A 66 18.36 8.84 -7.02
C VAL A 66 17.90 8.58 -8.45
N ASN A 67 18.44 7.55 -9.10
CA ASN A 67 18.12 7.19 -10.49
C ASN A 67 16.64 6.77 -10.63
N HIS A 68 16.12 5.97 -9.70
CA HIS A 68 14.71 5.57 -9.69
C HIS A 68 13.80 6.79 -9.56
N ARG A 69 14.16 7.74 -8.70
CA ARG A 69 13.38 8.98 -8.54
C ARG A 69 13.46 9.87 -9.77
N TYR A 70 14.61 9.91 -10.44
CA TYR A 70 14.80 10.63 -11.68
C TYR A 70 13.86 10.07 -12.75
N TYR A 71 13.91 8.76 -12.99
CA TYR A 71 13.04 8.05 -13.92
C TYR A 71 11.54 8.30 -13.62
N LEU A 72 11.12 8.20 -12.35
CA LEU A 72 9.72 8.44 -11.97
C LEU A 72 9.25 9.88 -12.24
N ASN A 73 10.14 10.88 -12.14
CA ASN A 73 9.81 12.26 -12.49
C ASN A 73 9.72 12.49 -14.01
N GLU A 74 10.42 11.68 -14.79
CA GLU A 74 10.40 11.72 -16.26
C GLU A 74 9.16 11.03 -16.81
N VAL A 75 8.86 9.83 -16.33
CA VAL A 75 7.78 8.98 -16.84
C VAL A 75 6.39 9.45 -16.43
N SER A 76 6.25 10.16 -15.30
CA SER A 76 4.93 10.57 -14.78
C SER A 76 4.87 12.03 -14.35
N PRO A 77 4.10 12.87 -15.09
CA PRO A 77 3.82 14.24 -14.68
C PRO A 77 3.06 14.31 -13.35
N ILE A 78 2.23 13.31 -13.04
CA ILE A 78 1.52 13.18 -11.76
C ILE A 78 2.54 13.09 -10.63
N TYR A 79 3.47 12.14 -10.71
CA TYR A 79 4.53 11.98 -9.73
C TYR A 79 5.33 13.27 -9.58
N ARG A 80 5.73 13.88 -10.70
CA ARG A 80 6.52 15.13 -10.70
C ARG A 80 5.87 16.24 -9.88
N LYS A 81 4.55 16.45 -10.02
CA LYS A 81 3.77 17.50 -9.35
C LYS A 81 3.44 17.21 -7.88
N MET A 82 3.65 15.99 -7.37
CA MET A 82 3.36 15.65 -5.98
C MET A 82 4.29 16.35 -4.99
N SER A 83 3.77 16.65 -3.79
CA SER A 83 4.58 17.15 -2.68
C SER A 83 5.57 16.10 -2.17
N LYS A 84 6.61 16.53 -1.45
CA LYS A 84 7.61 15.62 -0.86
C LYS A 84 6.98 14.58 0.09
N ALA A 85 5.93 14.95 0.81
CA ALA A 85 5.22 14.04 1.72
C ALA A 85 4.43 12.97 0.95
N GLU A 86 3.75 13.35 -0.13
CA GLU A 86 3.01 12.44 -1.01
C GLU A 86 3.94 11.48 -1.73
N LYS A 87 5.03 11.99 -2.32
CA LYS A 87 6.08 11.17 -2.96
C LYS A 87 6.60 10.10 -2.01
N LYS A 88 6.91 10.47 -0.76
CA LYS A 88 7.38 9.52 0.26
C LYS A 88 6.34 8.44 0.59
N GLY A 89 5.05 8.81 0.62
CA GLY A 89 3.96 7.84 0.83
C GLY A 89 3.81 6.87 -0.35
N LEU A 90 3.90 7.40 -1.57
CA LEU A 90 3.82 6.64 -2.81
C LEU A 90 5.01 5.69 -2.98
N GLU A 91 6.25 6.20 -2.88
CA GLU A 91 7.49 5.41 -2.95
C GLU A 91 7.45 4.25 -1.96
N LYS A 92 6.92 4.46 -0.75
CA LYS A 92 6.80 3.40 0.25
C LYS A 92 5.83 2.29 -0.16
N ARG A 93 4.68 2.65 -0.75
CA ARG A 93 3.71 1.68 -1.25
C ARG A 93 4.26 0.93 -2.47
N MET A 94 4.90 1.64 -3.39
CA MET A 94 5.57 1.04 -4.55
C MET A 94 6.68 0.09 -4.13
N GLY A 95 7.53 0.48 -3.18
CA GLY A 95 8.62 -0.36 -2.69
C GLY A 95 8.15 -1.64 -2.03
N LYS A 96 7.00 -1.60 -1.34
CA LYS A 96 6.38 -2.81 -0.79
C LYS A 96 5.73 -3.66 -1.87
N LEU A 97 5.11 -3.04 -2.87
CA LEU A 97 4.56 -3.77 -4.02
C LEU A 97 5.66 -4.53 -4.77
N LEU A 98 6.80 -3.88 -5.03
CA LEU A 98 7.95 -4.49 -5.68
C LEU A 98 8.55 -5.66 -4.90
N SER A 99 8.44 -5.67 -3.56
CA SER A 99 8.94 -6.79 -2.76
C SER A 99 7.94 -7.92 -2.56
N ASP A 100 6.65 -7.65 -2.75
CA ASP A 100 5.60 -8.68 -2.69
C ASP A 100 5.46 -9.42 -4.04
N LEU A 101 5.75 -8.77 -5.17
CA LEU A 101 5.61 -9.32 -6.50
C LEU A 101 6.85 -10.09 -6.99
N GLN A 102 6.62 -11.06 -7.87
CA GLN A 102 7.65 -11.64 -8.73
C GLN A 102 7.51 -11.04 -10.13
N PHE A 103 8.64 -10.79 -10.79
CA PHE A 103 8.68 -10.26 -12.15
C PHE A 103 9.39 -11.25 -13.06
N ASP A 104 8.96 -11.31 -14.31
CA ASP A 104 9.56 -12.08 -15.40
C ASP A 104 9.29 -11.37 -16.73
N ASP A 105 10.07 -11.70 -17.75
CA ASP A 105 9.96 -11.09 -19.08
C ASP A 105 9.99 -12.21 -20.12
N THR A 106 8.93 -12.32 -20.94
CA THR A 106 8.88 -13.37 -21.99
C THR A 106 9.73 -13.04 -23.20
N THR A 107 10.18 -11.79 -23.32
CA THR A 107 10.89 -11.26 -24.48
C THR A 107 12.38 -11.05 -24.23
N ARG A 108 12.82 -10.98 -22.97
CA ARG A 108 14.22 -10.72 -22.58
C ARG A 108 14.66 -11.64 -21.44
N GLU A 109 15.94 -12.02 -21.46
CA GLU A 109 16.56 -12.79 -20.36
C GLU A 109 16.80 -11.95 -19.10
N GLU A 110 16.90 -10.63 -19.23
CA GLU A 110 17.12 -9.70 -18.11
C GLU A 110 15.94 -8.75 -17.92
N LEU A 111 15.47 -8.65 -16.67
CA LEU A 111 14.39 -7.76 -16.26
C LEU A 111 14.85 -6.30 -16.19
N ASN A 112 14.10 -5.42 -16.87
CA ASN A 112 14.35 -3.99 -16.80
C ASN A 112 13.76 -3.37 -15.54
N VAL A 113 14.62 -2.75 -14.72
CA VAL A 113 14.21 -2.08 -13.47
C VAL A 113 13.24 -0.92 -13.72
N GLU A 114 13.38 -0.21 -14.83
CA GLU A 114 12.51 0.91 -15.20
C GLU A 114 11.07 0.43 -15.48
N GLU A 115 10.92 -0.70 -16.15
CA GLU A 115 9.62 -1.30 -16.47
C GLU A 115 8.91 -1.78 -15.19
N MET A 116 9.66 -2.36 -14.24
CA MET A 116 9.15 -2.69 -12.90
C MET A 116 8.70 -1.43 -12.14
N LEU A 117 9.46 -0.34 -12.21
CA LEU A 117 9.13 0.93 -11.57
C LEU A 117 7.88 1.58 -12.18
N ALA A 118 7.74 1.55 -13.51
CA ALA A 118 6.57 2.03 -14.23
C ALA A 118 5.32 1.24 -13.84
N TYR A 119 5.41 -0.10 -13.82
CA TYR A 119 4.32 -0.95 -13.36
C TYR A 119 3.92 -0.64 -11.91
N ALA A 120 4.90 -0.56 -11.00
CA ALA A 120 4.61 -0.28 -9.59
C ALA A 120 3.95 1.09 -9.40
N LEU A 121 4.37 2.09 -10.17
CA LEU A 121 3.75 3.41 -10.16
C LEU A 121 2.31 3.33 -10.66
N PHE A 122 2.10 2.70 -11.82
CA PHE A 122 0.79 2.56 -12.44
C PHE A 122 -0.22 1.86 -11.51
N GLN A 123 0.19 0.73 -10.94
CA GLN A 123 -0.64 -0.05 -10.04
C GLN A 123 -1.03 0.77 -8.81
N ILE A 124 -0.08 1.43 -8.14
CA ILE A 124 -0.37 2.20 -6.93
C ILE A 124 -1.21 3.45 -7.24
N LEU A 125 -1.04 4.08 -8.41
CA LEU A 125 -1.89 5.21 -8.82
C LEU A 125 -3.35 4.76 -9.07
N THR A 126 -3.55 3.57 -9.65
CA THR A 126 -4.87 2.98 -9.90
C THR A 126 -5.69 2.78 -8.62
N VAL A 127 -5.00 2.49 -7.51
CA VAL A 127 -5.59 2.26 -6.18
C VAL A 127 -5.08 3.28 -5.15
N TYR A 128 -4.87 4.53 -5.59
CA TYR A 128 -4.24 5.56 -4.76
C TYR A 128 -5.03 5.84 -3.48
N HIS A 129 -6.36 5.87 -3.57
CA HIS A 129 -7.24 6.13 -2.42
C HIS A 129 -7.49 4.90 -1.55
N ASP A 130 -7.15 3.70 -2.03
CA ASP A 130 -7.37 2.46 -1.28
C ASP A 130 -6.23 2.17 -0.31
N SER A 131 -6.55 1.42 0.74
CA SER A 131 -5.54 0.89 1.66
C SER A 131 -4.66 -0.13 0.94
N TYR A 132 -3.37 -0.14 1.26
CA TYR A 132 -2.44 -1.08 0.64
C TYR A 132 -2.83 -2.54 0.97
N ARG A 133 -3.04 -3.35 -0.06
CA ARG A 133 -3.15 -4.80 -0.06
C ARG A 133 -1.90 -5.42 -0.68
N SER A 134 -1.51 -6.57 -0.13
CA SER A 134 -0.34 -7.32 -0.59
C SER A 134 -0.73 -8.15 -1.81
N LEU A 135 0.07 -8.07 -2.88
CA LEU A 135 -0.08 -8.94 -4.05
C LEU A 135 0.89 -10.12 -4.00
N LYS A 136 1.22 -10.58 -2.79
CA LYS A 136 2.23 -11.62 -2.60
C LYS A 136 1.83 -12.90 -3.30
N GLY A 137 2.71 -13.42 -4.16
CA GLY A 137 2.48 -14.64 -4.92
C GLY A 137 1.86 -14.43 -6.31
N MET A 138 1.64 -13.18 -6.73
CA MET A 138 1.41 -12.85 -8.13
C MET A 138 2.73 -12.65 -8.86
N MET A 139 2.73 -13.04 -10.14
CA MET A 139 3.85 -12.88 -11.06
C MET A 139 3.44 -11.96 -12.20
N ILE A 140 4.22 -10.91 -12.39
CA ILE A 140 4.05 -9.96 -13.48
C ILE A 140 4.98 -10.38 -14.61
N VAL A 141 4.40 -10.63 -15.78
CA VAL A 141 5.14 -11.08 -16.96
C VAL A 141 5.08 -9.97 -18.00
N PHE A 142 6.22 -9.37 -18.33
CA PHE A 142 6.28 -8.35 -19.37
C PHE A 142 6.25 -9.01 -20.74
N ASP A 143 5.33 -8.56 -21.59
CA ASP A 143 5.15 -9.02 -22.97
C ASP A 143 5.00 -7.82 -23.89
N GLN A 144 6.09 -7.49 -24.59
CA GLN A 144 6.15 -6.36 -25.54
C GLN A 144 5.32 -6.60 -26.81
N THR A 145 4.90 -7.83 -27.07
CA THR A 145 4.08 -8.18 -28.24
C THR A 145 2.59 -7.90 -28.02
N ASN A 146 2.18 -7.67 -26.76
CA ASN A 146 0.79 -7.39 -26.42
C ASN A 146 0.43 -5.91 -26.62
N ASN A 147 -0.02 -5.54 -27.82
CA ASN A 147 -0.46 -4.18 -28.15
C ASN A 147 -1.95 -3.91 -27.86
N THR A 148 -2.69 -4.87 -27.31
CA THR A 148 -4.15 -4.76 -27.16
C THR A 148 -4.58 -3.95 -25.93
N GLY A 149 -3.67 -3.67 -24.99
CA GLY A 149 -3.98 -2.94 -23.77
C GLY A 149 -4.86 -3.71 -22.77
N GLU A 150 -5.12 -5.00 -23.04
CA GLU A 150 -5.84 -5.91 -22.14
C GLU A 150 -4.85 -6.79 -21.36
N LEU A 151 -5.14 -6.99 -20.07
CA LEU A 151 -4.43 -7.96 -19.24
C LEU A 151 -4.86 -9.36 -19.65
N LYS A 152 -3.90 -10.16 -20.11
CA LYS A 152 -4.11 -11.61 -20.17
C LYS A 152 -3.74 -12.18 -18.81
N ILE A 153 -4.75 -12.60 -18.05
CA ILE A 153 -4.56 -13.32 -16.80
C ILE A 153 -4.40 -14.80 -17.15
N SER A 154 -3.18 -15.31 -17.10
CA SER A 154 -2.93 -16.76 -17.25
C SER A 154 -2.94 -17.41 -15.87
N GLU A 155 -3.69 -18.51 -15.73
CA GLU A 155 -3.77 -19.36 -14.53
C GLU A 155 -4.06 -18.65 -13.19
N GLY A 156 -4.62 -17.43 -13.22
CA GLY A 156 -4.95 -16.66 -12.01
C GLY A 156 -3.75 -16.13 -11.21
N LYS A 157 -2.52 -16.31 -11.72
CA LYS A 157 -1.27 -15.89 -11.04
C LYS A 157 -0.36 -15.03 -11.91
N TYR A 158 -0.51 -15.08 -13.23
CA TYR A 158 0.32 -14.36 -14.18
C TYR A 158 -0.45 -13.20 -14.79
N VAL A 159 0.11 -12.00 -14.74
CA VAL A 159 -0.43 -10.83 -15.41
C VAL A 159 0.51 -10.44 -16.53
N LEU A 160 0.06 -10.62 -17.78
CA LEU A 160 0.80 -10.23 -18.98
C LEU A 160 0.54 -8.76 -19.31
N LEU A 161 1.60 -7.95 -19.37
CA LEU A 161 1.53 -6.51 -19.54
C LEU A 161 2.56 -6.01 -20.54
N ASN A 162 2.18 -5.03 -21.36
CA ASN A 162 3.14 -4.33 -22.21
C ASN A 162 3.70 -3.10 -21.48
N PRO A 163 5.01 -3.08 -21.17
CA PRO A 163 5.63 -2.00 -20.40
C PRO A 163 5.60 -0.66 -21.14
N VAL A 164 5.72 -0.66 -22.48
CA VAL A 164 5.71 0.57 -23.30
C VAL A 164 4.36 1.28 -23.22
N LEU A 165 3.27 0.49 -23.19
CA LEU A 165 1.92 1.01 -23.09
C LEU A 165 1.64 1.58 -21.68
N LEU A 166 2.24 1.02 -20.63
CA LEU A 166 2.15 1.60 -19.28
C LEU A 166 2.84 2.96 -19.21
N GLU A 167 4.03 3.08 -19.80
CA GLU A 167 4.75 4.35 -19.83
C GLU A 167 4.00 5.43 -20.61
N SER A 168 3.41 5.09 -21.76
CA SER A 168 2.68 6.08 -22.56
C SER A 168 1.49 6.65 -21.79
N ILE A 169 0.70 5.79 -21.11
CA ILE A 169 -0.41 6.22 -20.28
C ILE A 169 0.08 7.10 -19.12
N LEU A 170 1.18 6.73 -18.46
CA LEU A 170 1.74 7.53 -17.37
C LEU A 170 2.21 8.91 -17.83
N LYS A 171 2.75 9.02 -19.06
CA LYS A 171 3.20 10.28 -19.67
C LYS A 171 2.03 11.17 -20.10
N GLU A 172 0.94 10.59 -20.58
CA GLU A 172 -0.25 11.30 -21.06
C GLU A 172 -1.03 12.00 -19.93
N HIS A 173 -1.12 11.38 -18.75
CA HIS A 173 -1.94 11.90 -17.67
C HIS A 173 -1.19 12.91 -16.79
N GLN A 174 -1.78 14.10 -16.65
CA GLN A 174 -1.21 15.17 -15.83
C GLN A 174 -1.72 15.22 -14.38
N THR A 175 -2.87 14.59 -14.11
CA THR A 175 -3.52 14.60 -12.79
C THR A 175 -4.02 13.21 -12.42
N LEU A 176 -4.12 12.92 -11.12
CA LEU A 176 -4.66 11.65 -10.64
C LEU A 176 -6.12 11.44 -11.07
N GLU A 177 -6.92 12.51 -11.13
CA GLU A 177 -8.32 12.45 -11.57
C GLU A 177 -8.44 12.08 -13.05
N SER A 178 -7.60 12.65 -13.92
CA SER A 178 -7.59 12.30 -15.35
C SER A 178 -7.14 10.86 -15.58
N PHE A 179 -6.17 10.38 -14.78
CA PHE A 179 -5.73 8.99 -14.81
C PHE A 179 -6.86 8.03 -14.38
N ASN A 180 -7.53 8.29 -13.27
CA ASN A 180 -8.59 7.41 -12.77
C ASN A 180 -9.89 7.45 -13.58
N ARG A 181 -10.13 8.52 -14.36
CA ARG A 181 -11.27 8.65 -15.27
C ARG A 181 -10.97 8.14 -16.68
N SER A 182 -9.73 7.77 -16.99
CA SER A 182 -9.43 7.27 -18.32
C SER A 182 -10.11 5.91 -18.50
N ASN A 183 -10.72 5.73 -19.68
CA ASN A 183 -11.50 4.53 -19.99
C ASN A 183 -10.59 3.38 -20.44
N THR A 184 -9.33 3.37 -19.98
CA THR A 184 -8.34 2.40 -20.40
C THR A 184 -8.66 1.06 -19.72
N PRO A 185 -8.93 -0.02 -20.47
CA PRO A 185 -9.34 -1.31 -19.93
C PRO A 185 -8.39 -1.84 -18.85
N ILE A 186 -7.09 -1.59 -19.04
CA ILE A 186 -6.01 -2.01 -18.14
C ILE A 186 -6.16 -1.47 -16.70
N ILE A 187 -6.69 -0.26 -16.52
CA ILE A 187 -6.86 0.36 -15.19
C ILE A 187 -7.97 -0.37 -14.43
N GLY A 188 -9.09 -0.65 -15.10
CA GLY A 188 -10.20 -1.41 -14.51
C GLY A 188 -9.76 -2.82 -14.11
N GLN A 189 -9.06 -3.51 -15.01
CA GLN A 189 -8.61 -4.87 -14.78
C GLN A 189 -7.55 -4.95 -13.66
N LEU A 190 -6.58 -4.04 -13.61
CA LEU A 190 -5.57 -4.00 -12.54
C LEU A 190 -6.19 -3.63 -11.18
N ARG A 191 -7.22 -2.78 -11.17
CA ARG A 191 -8.00 -2.50 -9.96
C ARG A 191 -8.72 -3.76 -9.47
N GLU A 192 -9.35 -4.52 -10.35
CA GLU A 192 -10.02 -5.77 -9.98
C GLU A 192 -9.05 -6.80 -9.40
N VAL A 193 -7.89 -6.99 -10.04
CA VAL A 193 -6.84 -7.88 -9.54
C VAL A 193 -6.42 -7.47 -8.13
N TYR A 194 -6.24 -6.16 -7.90
CA TYR A 194 -5.87 -5.64 -6.59
C TYR A 194 -6.94 -5.85 -5.50
N LEU A 195 -8.22 -5.73 -5.86
CA LEU A 195 -9.33 -5.85 -4.91
C LEU A 195 -9.70 -7.30 -4.59
N LYS A 196 -9.46 -8.23 -5.53
CA LYS A 196 -9.66 -9.68 -5.36
C LYS A 196 -8.55 -10.35 -4.53
N SER A 197 -7.44 -9.64 -4.28
CA SER A 197 -6.33 -10.04 -3.41
C SER A 197 -6.59 -9.71 -1.94
#